data_AF-A0A8T7FFI0-F1
#
_entry.id   AF-A0A8T7FFI0-F1
#
_cell.length_a   1.000
_cell.length_b   1.000
_cell.length_c   1.000
_cell.angle_alpha   90.00
_cell.angle_beta   90.00
_cell.angle_gamma   90.00
#
_symmetry.space_group_name_H-M   'P 1'
#
loop_
_entity.id
_entity.type
_entity.pdbx_description
1 polymer ?
#
loop_
_entity_poly.entity_id
_entity_poly.type
_entity_poly.pdbx_seq_one_letter_code
_entity_poly.pdbx_strand_id
1 'polypeptide(L)' 'AGPMAVTSANLSGRSSPRSAEEAASQLGGRVPLVLDGGETPGGVPSTVVDVSGSVPVILREGPLTLAEINSI' A
#
# COMPACT_ATOMS: atom_id res chain seq x y z
N ALA A 1 9.20 -19.99 -2.08
CA ALA A 1 8.68 -18.62 -2.25
C ALA A 1 7.27 -18.70 -2.81
N GLY A 2 6.38 -17.78 -2.42
CA GLY A 2 4.97 -17.76 -2.83
C GLY A 2 4.39 -16.35 -2.68
N PRO A 3 3.11 -16.14 -3.07
CA PRO A 3 2.47 -14.84 -2.94
C PRO A 3 2.35 -14.45 -1.46
N MET A 4 2.57 -13.17 -1.16
CA MET A 4 2.32 -12.61 0.16
C MET A 4 1.08 -11.71 0.10
N ALA A 5 0.05 -12.09 0.87
CA ALA A 5 -1.07 -11.20 1.12
C ALA A 5 -0.64 -10.15 2.14
N VAL A 6 -0.63 -8.88 1.74
CA VAL A 6 -0.17 -7.77 2.58
C VAL A 6 -1.14 -6.60 2.53
N THR A 7 -1.15 -5.82 3.61
CA THR A 7 -1.82 -4.52 3.71
C THR A 7 -0.80 -3.49 4.22
N SER A 8 -1.21 -2.23 4.36
CA SER A 8 -0.40 -1.24 5.05
C SER A 8 -0.13 -1.67 6.51
N ALA A 9 1.10 -1.43 6.99
CA ALA A 9 1.58 -1.91 8.29
C ALA A 9 1.12 -1.03 9.48
N ASN A 10 -0.18 -0.71 9.52
CA ASN A 10 -0.80 0.10 10.57
C ASN A 10 -1.90 -0.67 11.31
N LEU A 11 -2.26 -0.17 12.49
CA LEU A 11 -3.53 -0.54 13.11
C LEU A 11 -4.69 0.01 12.28
N SER A 12 -5.79 -0.74 12.19
CA SER A 12 -6.98 -0.33 11.45
C SER A 12 -7.46 1.06 11.87
N GLY A 13 -7.74 1.93 10.89
CA GLY A 13 -8.16 3.31 11.12
C GLY A 13 -7.03 4.30 11.41
N ARG A 14 -5.78 3.85 11.57
CA ARG A 14 -4.62 4.73 11.70
C ARG A 14 -3.96 5.02 10.37
N SER A 15 -3.16 6.09 10.34
CA SER A 15 -2.32 6.44 9.19
C SER A 15 -1.34 5.32 8.85
N SER A 16 -1.13 5.09 7.56
CA SER A 16 -0.14 4.13 7.07
C SER A 16 1.28 4.61 7.39
N PRO A 17 2.15 3.75 7.95
CA PRO A 17 3.52 4.13 8.27
C PRO A 17 4.36 4.30 7.01
N ARG A 18 5.37 5.16 7.08
CA ARG A 18 6.36 5.41 6.04
C ARG A 18 7.77 4.95 6.42
N SER A 19 8.00 4.62 7.68
CA SER A 19 9.23 4.01 8.19
C SER A 19 8.97 2.79 9.05
N ALA A 20 10.02 2.01 9.30
CA ALA A 20 9.98 0.91 10.25
C ALA A 20 9.71 1.39 11.68
N GLU A 21 10.19 2.57 12.06
CA GLU A 21 9.90 3.17 13.36
C GLU A 21 8.40 3.46 13.54
N GLU A 22 7.77 4.10 12.54
CA GLU A 22 6.32 4.34 12.56
C GLU A 22 5.52 3.03 12.62
N ALA A 23 5.92 2.01 11.84
CA ALA A 23 5.28 0.69 11.86
C ALA A 23 5.45 0.01 13.23
N ALA A 24 6.65 0.04 13.81
CA ALA A 24 6.95 -0.53 15.12
C ALA A 24 6.20 0.20 16.25
N SER A 25 5.98 1.52 16.14
CA SER A 25 5.17 2.28 17.10
C SER A 25 3.71 1.81 17.16
N GLN A 26 3.18 1.28 16.05
CA GLN A 26 1.79 0.82 15.95
C GLN A 26 1.63 -0.69 16.18
N LEU A 27 2.53 -1.49 15.61
CA LEU A 27 2.43 -2.95 15.57
C LEU A 27 3.49 -3.65 16.43
N GLY A 28 4.41 -2.91 17.04
CA GLY A 28 5.45 -3.43 17.92
C GLY A 28 4.88 -4.35 19.00
N GLY A 29 5.49 -5.53 19.15
CA GLY A 29 5.02 -6.57 20.07
C GLY A 29 3.81 -7.38 19.58
N ARG A 30 3.17 -7.01 18.46
CA ARG A 30 2.10 -7.79 17.81
C ARG A 30 2.58 -8.59 16.60
N VAL A 31 3.76 -8.26 16.09
CA VAL A 31 4.42 -8.95 14.97
C VAL A 31 5.77 -9.49 15.41
N PRO A 32 6.19 -10.66 14.89
CA PRO A 32 7.46 -11.28 15.30
C PRO A 32 8.69 -10.61 14.67
N LEU A 33 8.51 -9.78 13.64
CA LEU A 33 9.58 -9.17 12.87
C LEU A 33 9.14 -7.83 12.29
N VAL A 34 10.04 -6.85 12.35
CA VAL A 34 9.99 -5.59 11.59
C VAL A 34 11.30 -5.47 10.84
N LEU A 35 11.24 -5.23 9.53
CA LEU A 35 12.41 -5.03 8.68
C LEU A 35 12.58 -3.53 8.42
N ASP A 36 13.74 -2.99 8.81
CA ASP A 36 14.08 -1.59 8.55
C ASP A 36 14.76 -1.44 7.19
N GLY A 37 14.02 -0.84 6.25
CA GLY A 37 14.50 -0.47 4.92
C GLY A 37 14.62 1.04 4.73
N GLY A 38 14.55 1.83 5.81
CA GLY A 38 14.49 3.28 5.78
C GLY A 38 13.09 3.84 5.46
N GLU A 39 13.05 5.13 5.15
CA GLU A 39 11.83 5.82 4.71
C GLU A 39 11.40 5.32 3.32
N THR A 40 10.12 5.00 3.21
CA THR A 40 9.50 4.79 1.90
C THR A 40 9.63 6.07 1.07
N PRO A 41 10.06 5.97 -0.21
CA PRO A 41 10.16 7.14 -1.09
C PRO A 41 8.83 7.88 -1.27
N GLY A 42 7.72 7.24 -0.86
CA GLY A 42 6.48 7.91 -0.59
C GLY A 42 5.42 7.75 -1.64
N GLY A 43 4.23 8.21 -1.26
CA GLY A 43 3.05 8.32 -2.11
C GLY A 43 1.76 8.09 -1.32
N VAL A 44 0.65 8.27 -2.01
CA VAL A 44 -0.64 7.69 -1.61
C VAL A 44 -0.61 6.17 -1.84
N PRO A 45 -1.52 5.39 -1.22
CA PRO A 45 -1.68 3.97 -1.52
C PRO A 45 -1.82 3.71 -3.03
N SER A 46 -1.49 2.48 -3.45
CA SER A 46 -1.55 2.11 -4.87
C SER A 46 -2.92 2.38 -5.50
N THR A 47 -2.89 2.75 -6.79
CA THR A 47 -4.09 2.82 -7.61
C THR A 47 -4.67 1.40 -7.76
N VAL A 48 -5.97 1.24 -7.58
CA VAL A 48 -6.66 -0.04 -7.73
C VAL A 48 -7.67 0.08 -8.87
N VAL A 49 -7.56 -0.79 -9.86
CA VAL A 49 -8.45 -0.84 -11.02
C VAL A 49 -9.18 -2.18 -11.04
N ASP A 50 -10.50 -2.13 -11.10
CA ASP A 50 -11.34 -3.29 -11.39
C ASP A 50 -11.34 -3.54 -12.90
N VAL A 51 -10.91 -4.74 -13.28
CA VAL A 51 -10.87 -5.22 -14.68
C VAL A 51 -11.79 -6.42 -14.90
N SER A 52 -12.74 -6.66 -14.00
CA SER A 52 -13.69 -7.78 -14.10
C SER A 52 -14.79 -7.55 -15.15
N GLY A 53 -15.04 -6.29 -15.52
CA GLY A 53 -16.00 -5.89 -16.54
C GLY A 53 -15.38 -5.57 -17.91
N SER A 54 -16.22 -5.21 -18.88
CA SER A 54 -15.77 -4.81 -20.23
C SER A 54 -15.08 -3.44 -20.26
N VAL A 55 -15.33 -2.59 -19.27
CA VAL A 55 -14.72 -1.27 -19.11
C VAL A 55 -14.02 -1.24 -17.74
N PRO A 56 -12.69 -1.04 -17.67
CA PRO A 56 -11.99 -0.92 -16.41
C PRO A 56 -12.46 0.28 -15.57
N VAL A 57 -12.50 0.12 -14.25
CA VAL A 57 -12.95 1.16 -13.31
C VAL A 57 -11.90 1.38 -12.22
N ILE A 58 -11.51 2.62 -11.99
CA ILE A 58 -10.65 2.96 -10.84
C ILE A 58 -11.48 2.86 -9.56
N LEU A 59 -11.14 1.91 -8.69
CA LEU A 59 -11.73 1.74 -7.36
C LEU A 59 -11.04 2.61 -6.30
N ARG A 60 -9.75 2.89 -6.50
CA ARG A 60 -8.96 3.77 -5.64
C ARG A 60 -7.94 4.52 -6.47
N GLU A 61 -8.00 5.84 -6.43
CA GLU A 61 -6.97 6.71 -6.96
C GLU A 61 -5.68 6.59 -6.13
N GLY A 62 -4.55 6.52 -6.82
CA GLY A 62 -3.23 6.33 -6.23
C GLY A 62 -2.18 7.10 -7.01
N PRO A 63 -0.90 6.66 -7.02
CA PRO A 63 0.17 7.38 -7.70
C PRO A 63 0.06 7.34 -9.23
N LEU A 64 -0.67 6.37 -9.80
CA LEU A 64 -0.92 6.29 -11.24
C LEU A 64 -2.23 6.98 -11.56
N THR A 65 -2.16 8.00 -12.41
CA THR A 65 -3.32 8.75 -12.91
C THR A 65 -4.07 7.96 -13.99
N LEU A 66 -5.34 8.30 -14.19
CA LEU A 66 -6.14 7.76 -15.29
C LEU A 66 -5.48 7.98 -16.67
N ALA A 67 -4.81 9.13 -16.86
CA ALA A 67 -4.12 9.44 -18.11
C ALA A 67 -2.92 8.50 -18.34
N GLU A 68 -2.12 8.22 -17.30
CA GLU A 68 -1.01 7.28 -17.39
C GLU A 68 -1.51 5.86 -17.64
N ILE A 69 -2.59 5.45 -16.99
CA ILE A 69 -3.20 4.13 -17.19
C ILE A 69 -3.73 3.96 -18.62
N ASN A 70 -4.29 5.02 -19.22
CA ASN A 70 -4.81 5.00 -20.59
C ASN A 70 -3.74 5.23 -21.67
N SER A 71 -2.48 5.46 -21.29
CA SER A 71 -1.39 5.75 -22.24
C SER A 71 -0.76 4.49 -22.86
N ILE A 72 -1.25 3.31 -22.49
CA ILE A 72 -0.77 1.98 -22.85
C ILE A 72 -1.83 1.26 -23.68
#